data_AF-A0AAV6Y4Q3-F1
#
_entry.id   AF-A0AAV6Y4Q3-F1
#
_cell.length_a   1.000
_cell.length_b   1.000
_cell.length_c   1.000
_cell.angle_alpha   90.00
_cell.angle_beta   90.00
_cell.angle_gamma   90.00
#
_symmetry.space_group_name_H-M   'P 1'
#
loop_
_entity.id
_entity.type
_entity.pdbx_description
1 polymer ?
#
loop_
_entity_poly.entity_id
_entity_poly.type
_entity_poly.pdbx_seq_one_letter_code
_entity_poly.pdbx_strand_id
1 'polypeptide(L)'
;MYMLSYNNLIPMCTIRLVADWAKSSGVKQFLFIISAGIYSPTDEPPSVEGYMIGSGNNKDYEEWFFDQLTNIAQVKDLSSMLTLAVNKPDAASGCIFNCVNDRAVTLDGMAKLCAQAAGRPVEIVHYEPKAVGVDAKKAFPFYPISILSHELIHGWTSTTKLAVDLKDRFEEYLRIGRDKEESNWRWMTRYLKP
;
A
#
# COMPACT_ATOMS: atom_id res chain seq x y z
N MET A 1 -6.27 -1.32 -24.44
CA MET A 1 -5.11 -2.23 -24.44
C MET A 1 -5.02 -2.86 -23.06
N TYR A 2 -4.85 -4.19 -22.97
CA TYR A 2 -5.09 -4.96 -21.75
C TYR A 2 -3.87 -5.00 -20.84
N MET A 3 -4.14 -5.05 -19.53
CA MET A 3 -3.16 -5.48 -18.55
C MET A 3 -3.91 -6.01 -17.33
N LEU A 4 -3.53 -7.21 -16.92
CA LEU A 4 -4.18 -8.02 -15.90
C LEU A 4 -3.13 -8.32 -14.86
N SER A 5 -3.41 -8.03 -13.60
CA SER A 5 -2.53 -8.37 -12.49
C SER A 5 -3.30 -9.07 -11.37
N TYR A 6 -2.69 -10.08 -10.79
CA TYR A 6 -3.31 -11.08 -9.93
C TYR A 6 -3.37 -10.62 -8.47
N ASN A 7 -4.56 -10.44 -7.89
CA ASN A 7 -4.70 -10.31 -6.43
C ASN A 7 -5.29 -11.58 -5.84
N ASN A 8 -4.75 -12.06 -4.71
CA ASN A 8 -4.99 -13.38 -4.08
C ASN A 8 -6.46 -13.70 -3.71
N LEU A 9 -7.42 -12.83 -4.05
CA LEU A 9 -8.83 -12.93 -3.68
C LEU A 9 -9.78 -12.96 -4.88
N ILE A 10 -9.33 -12.62 -6.10
CA ILE A 10 -10.18 -12.59 -7.29
C ILE A 10 -9.54 -13.41 -8.41
N PRO A 11 -10.17 -14.53 -8.83
CA PRO A 11 -9.69 -15.31 -9.96
C PRO A 11 -9.56 -14.47 -11.24
N MET A 12 -8.50 -14.71 -12.03
CA MET A 12 -8.27 -14.01 -13.31
C MET A 12 -9.43 -14.20 -14.29
N CYS A 13 -10.12 -15.34 -14.24
CA CYS A 13 -11.29 -15.59 -15.08
C CYS A 13 -12.42 -14.60 -14.80
N THR A 14 -12.60 -14.15 -13.55
CA THR A 14 -13.62 -13.16 -13.19
C THR A 14 -13.31 -11.81 -13.82
N ILE A 15 -12.05 -11.38 -13.78
CA ILE A 15 -11.63 -10.08 -14.35
C ILE A 15 -11.70 -10.14 -15.89
N ARG A 16 -11.36 -11.29 -16.48
CA ARG A 16 -11.44 -11.50 -17.93
C ARG A 16 -12.84 -11.27 -18.47
N LEU A 17 -13.88 -11.76 -17.79
CA LEU A 17 -15.27 -11.56 -18.20
C LEU A 17 -15.64 -10.08 -18.29
N VAL A 18 -15.27 -9.29 -17.28
CA VAL A 18 -15.55 -7.85 -17.24
C VAL A 18 -14.77 -7.10 -18.32
N ALA A 19 -13.51 -7.47 -18.54
CA ALA A 19 -12.67 -6.86 -19.56
C ALA A 19 -13.14 -7.17 -20.99
N ASP A 20 -13.58 -8.42 -21.25
CA ASP A 20 -14.14 -8.82 -22.54
C ASP A 20 -15.49 -8.13 -22.79
N TRP A 21 -16.35 -8.03 -21.78
CA TRP A 21 -17.59 -7.26 -21.88
C TRP A 21 -17.33 -5.79 -22.20
N ALA A 22 -16.39 -5.14 -21.49
CA ALA A 22 -16.02 -3.75 -21.74
C ALA A 22 -15.55 -3.55 -23.19
N LYS A 23 -14.70 -4.45 -23.70
CA LYS A 23 -14.27 -4.41 -25.11
C LYS A 23 -15.45 -4.58 -26.07
N SER A 24 -16.34 -5.55 -25.82
CA SER A 24 -17.52 -5.77 -26.67
C SER A 24 -18.48 -4.58 -26.70
N SER A 25 -18.47 -3.77 -25.64
CA SER A 25 -19.26 -2.55 -25.49
C SER A 25 -18.57 -1.31 -26.06
N GLY A 26 -17.40 -1.46 -26.71
CA GLY A 26 -16.67 -0.35 -27.33
C GLY A 26 -15.99 0.60 -26.34
N VAL A 27 -15.74 0.15 -25.10
CA VAL A 27 -15.00 0.93 -24.11
C VAL A 27 -13.59 1.24 -24.63
N LYS A 28 -13.22 2.52 -24.62
CA LYS A 28 -11.92 2.99 -25.15
C LYS A 28 -10.76 2.75 -24.18
N GLN A 29 -11.04 2.67 -22.88
CA GLN A 29 -10.03 2.47 -21.84
C GLN A 29 -10.61 1.63 -20.69
N PHE A 30 -9.82 0.66 -20.22
CA PHE A 30 -10.16 -0.20 -19.09
C PHE A 30 -9.05 -0.10 -18.05
N LEU A 31 -9.37 0.40 -16.87
CA LEU A 31 -8.43 0.54 -15.77
C LEU A 31 -8.72 -0.54 -14.73
N PHE A 32 -7.67 -1.24 -14.30
CA PHE A 32 -7.78 -2.31 -13.31
C PHE A 32 -6.87 -1.98 -12.13
N ILE A 33 -7.47 -1.86 -10.95
CA ILE A 33 -6.78 -1.44 -9.73
C ILE A 33 -6.69 -2.64 -8.80
N ILE A 34 -5.47 -2.92 -8.35
CA ILE A 34 -5.17 -3.97 -7.38
C ILE A 34 -4.52 -3.37 -6.13
N SER A 35 -4.54 -4.12 -5.03
CA SER A 35 -3.72 -3.80 -3.88
C SER A 35 -2.26 -4.13 -4.19
N ALA A 36 -1.34 -3.30 -3.70
CA ALA A 36 0.10 -3.50 -3.82
C ALA A 36 0.52 -4.88 -3.28
N GLY A 37 1.47 -5.54 -3.95
CA GLY A 37 1.87 -6.90 -3.58
C GLY A 37 2.38 -7.80 -4.72
N ILE A 38 2.49 -7.28 -5.94
CA ILE A 38 2.96 -8.02 -7.11
C ILE A 38 4.26 -7.39 -7.59
N TYR A 39 5.37 -7.80 -7.00
CA TYR A 39 6.70 -7.40 -7.45
C TYR A 39 7.47 -8.62 -7.94
N SER A 40 8.28 -8.42 -8.96
CA SER A 40 9.36 -9.36 -9.23
C SER A 40 10.31 -9.36 -8.03
N PRO A 41 10.91 -10.51 -7.66
CA PRO A 41 12.03 -10.51 -6.72
C PRO A 41 13.15 -9.60 -7.25
N THR A 42 13.60 -8.65 -6.44
CA THR A 42 14.79 -7.83 -6.72
C THR A 42 15.70 -7.85 -5.49
N ASP A 43 17.01 -7.83 -5.72
CA ASP A 43 18.00 -7.83 -4.62
C ASP A 43 18.11 -6.46 -3.92
N GLU A 44 17.66 -5.39 -4.58
CA GLU A 44 17.69 -4.01 -4.09
C GLU A 44 16.35 -3.29 -4.36
N PRO A 45 15.90 -2.38 -3.48
CA PRO A 45 14.79 -1.47 -3.78
C PRO A 45 15.22 -0.39 -4.79
N PRO A 46 14.28 0.27 -5.49
CA PRO A 46 12.83 0.02 -5.53
C PRO A 46 12.41 -1.24 -6.29
N SER A 47 11.35 -1.88 -5.81
CA SER A 47 10.73 -3.07 -6.41
C SER A 47 10.22 -2.77 -7.83
N VAL A 48 10.49 -3.68 -8.77
CA VAL A 48 9.95 -3.60 -10.14
C VAL A 48 8.64 -4.37 -10.23
N GLU A 49 7.60 -3.74 -10.79
CA GLU A 49 6.33 -4.42 -11.06
C GLU A 49 6.53 -5.53 -12.09
N GLY A 50 6.18 -6.75 -11.71
CA GLY A 50 6.32 -7.94 -12.53
C GLY A 50 4.97 -8.46 -13.00
N TYR A 51 4.88 -8.93 -14.24
CA TYR A 51 3.80 -9.82 -14.66
C TYR A 51 3.98 -11.16 -13.94
N MET A 52 3.38 -11.33 -12.77
CA MET A 52 3.37 -12.63 -12.10
C MET A 52 2.40 -13.56 -12.85
N ILE A 53 2.92 -14.32 -13.82
CA ILE A 53 2.23 -15.44 -14.46
C ILE A 53 2.34 -16.70 -13.55
N GLY A 54 2.34 -16.52 -12.23
CA GLY A 54 2.60 -17.58 -11.25
C GLY A 54 2.25 -17.17 -9.82
N SER A 55 2.29 -18.14 -8.89
CA SER A 55 1.87 -18.01 -7.49
C SER A 55 2.85 -17.22 -6.58
N GLY A 56 3.76 -16.46 -7.15
CA GLY A 56 4.74 -15.71 -6.38
C GLY A 56 4.10 -14.44 -5.81
N ASN A 57 4.05 -14.38 -4.48
CA ASN A 57 3.76 -13.17 -3.73
C ASN A 57 5.09 -12.67 -3.15
N ASN A 58 5.16 -11.39 -2.75
CA ASN A 58 6.33 -10.74 -2.11
C ASN A 58 6.75 -11.32 -0.74
N LYS A 59 6.56 -12.61 -0.50
CA LYS A 59 6.85 -13.27 0.79
C LYS A 59 8.33 -13.40 1.11
N ASP A 60 9.22 -13.10 0.17
CA ASP A 60 10.65 -13.41 0.32
C ASP A 60 11.51 -12.19 0.70
N TYR A 61 10.92 -11.01 0.95
CA TYR A 61 11.65 -9.82 1.45
C TYR A 61 11.87 -9.89 2.99
N GLU A 62 12.34 -11.04 3.47
CA GLU A 62 12.43 -11.36 4.90
C GLU A 62 13.71 -10.87 5.59
N GLU A 63 14.67 -10.19 4.92
CA GLU A 63 15.99 -9.92 5.55
C GLU A 63 16.27 -8.46 5.95
N TRP A 64 15.40 -7.50 5.61
CA TRP A 64 15.61 -6.08 5.93
C TRP A 64 14.73 -5.62 7.10
N PHE A 65 15.06 -6.09 8.32
CA PHE A 65 14.20 -5.91 9.50
C PHE A 65 14.24 -4.51 10.15
N PHE A 66 15.24 -3.67 9.87
CA PHE A 66 15.49 -2.51 10.72
C PHE A 66 14.96 -1.16 10.23
N ASP A 67 14.55 -1.03 8.96
CA ASP A 67 13.97 0.22 8.43
C ASP A 67 12.91 -0.08 7.37
N GLN A 68 11.76 -0.63 7.78
CA GLN A 68 10.66 -0.88 6.86
C GLN A 68 10.11 0.46 6.31
N LEU A 69 10.49 0.80 5.08
CA LEU A 69 9.95 1.91 4.32
C LEU A 69 8.57 1.54 3.78
N THR A 70 7.57 2.32 4.16
CA THR A 70 6.21 2.24 3.62
C THR A 70 5.88 3.51 2.84
N ASN A 71 4.99 3.40 1.87
CA ASN A 71 4.51 4.52 1.09
C ASN A 71 3.01 4.70 1.29
N ILE A 72 2.61 5.90 1.69
CA ILE A 72 1.22 6.26 1.96
C ILE A 72 0.83 7.43 1.06
N ALA A 73 -0.10 7.16 0.16
CA ALA A 73 -0.73 8.19 -0.67
C ALA A 73 -2.12 8.54 -0.11
N GLN A 74 -2.44 9.83 -0.04
CA GLN A 74 -3.82 10.25 0.21
C GLN A 74 -4.73 9.84 -0.93
N VAL A 75 -6.00 9.56 -0.61
CA VAL A 75 -7.04 9.21 -1.60
C VAL A 75 -7.19 10.30 -2.67
N LYS A 76 -6.96 11.58 -2.31
CA LYS A 76 -6.98 12.70 -3.26
C LYS A 76 -5.88 12.57 -4.32
N ASP A 77 -4.67 12.23 -3.90
CA ASP A 77 -3.53 12.05 -4.79
C ASP A 77 -3.64 10.76 -5.60
N LEU A 78 -4.14 9.66 -4.99
CA LEU A 78 -4.51 8.45 -5.73
C LEU A 78 -5.53 8.76 -6.83
N SER A 79 -6.60 9.49 -6.52
CA SER A 79 -7.62 9.88 -7.50
C SER A 79 -7.05 10.74 -8.63
N SER A 80 -6.12 11.66 -8.33
CA SER A 80 -5.49 12.50 -9.34
C SER A 80 -4.55 11.70 -10.26
N MET A 81 -3.86 10.69 -9.75
CA MET A 81 -3.10 9.73 -10.58
C MET A 81 -4.04 8.99 -11.54
N LEU A 82 -5.12 8.39 -11.03
CA LEU A 82 -6.07 7.65 -11.86
C LEU A 82 -6.71 8.55 -12.92
N THR A 83 -7.05 9.79 -12.56
CA THR A 83 -7.57 10.80 -13.48
C THR A 83 -6.54 11.15 -14.57
N LEU A 84 -5.26 11.26 -14.21
CA LEU A 84 -4.19 11.53 -15.17
C LEU A 84 -4.02 10.36 -16.16
N ALA A 85 -4.06 9.11 -15.68
CA ALA A 85 -4.03 7.93 -16.54
C ALA A 85 -5.21 7.90 -17.52
N VAL A 86 -6.40 8.31 -17.08
CA VAL A 86 -7.58 8.41 -17.93
C VAL A 86 -7.42 9.49 -19.00
N ASN A 87 -6.89 10.65 -18.62
CA ASN A 87 -6.72 11.79 -19.52
C ASN A 87 -5.54 11.65 -20.49
N LYS A 88 -4.59 10.74 -20.24
CA LYS A 88 -3.42 10.49 -21.09
C LYS A 88 -3.33 9.02 -21.52
N PRO A 89 -4.34 8.50 -22.26
CA PRO A 89 -4.41 7.08 -22.59
C PRO A 89 -3.22 6.60 -23.42
N ASP A 90 -2.61 7.44 -24.26
CA ASP A 90 -1.42 7.07 -25.06
C ASP A 90 -0.18 6.79 -24.20
N ALA A 91 -0.09 7.45 -23.04
CA ALA A 91 1.02 7.27 -22.10
C ALA A 91 0.73 6.22 -21.02
N ALA A 92 -0.54 5.92 -20.74
CA ALA A 92 -0.94 5.02 -19.67
C ALA A 92 -1.39 3.63 -20.14
N SER A 93 -1.82 3.49 -21.40
CA SER A 93 -2.34 2.22 -21.92
C SER A 93 -1.23 1.18 -22.05
N GLY A 94 -1.39 0.05 -21.34
CA GLY A 94 -0.40 -1.04 -21.35
C GLY A 94 0.79 -0.83 -20.40
N CYS A 95 0.74 0.19 -19.53
CA CYS A 95 1.73 0.44 -18.47
C CYS A 95 1.19 0.12 -17.08
N ILE A 96 1.87 -0.77 -16.33
CA ILE A 96 1.57 -0.96 -14.90
C ILE A 96 2.27 0.17 -14.15
N PHE A 97 1.61 0.76 -13.16
CA PHE A 97 2.23 1.75 -12.30
C PHE A 97 1.66 1.64 -10.88
N ASN A 98 2.55 1.79 -9.90
CA ASN A 98 2.14 1.91 -8.51
C ASN A 98 1.50 3.27 -8.28
N CYS A 99 0.36 3.29 -7.61
CA CYS A 99 -0.26 4.54 -7.17
C CYS A 99 0.24 4.93 -5.78
N VAL A 100 1.47 5.44 -5.73
CA VAL A 100 2.21 5.72 -4.50
C VAL A 100 2.64 7.18 -4.45
N ASN A 101 2.87 7.70 -3.25
CA ASN A 101 3.36 9.06 -3.04
C ASN A 101 4.81 9.21 -3.51
N ASP A 102 5.28 10.44 -3.69
CA ASP A 102 6.66 10.75 -4.07
C ASP A 102 7.67 10.57 -2.92
N ARG A 103 7.19 10.21 -1.73
CA ARG A 103 7.96 10.03 -0.50
C ARG A 103 7.53 8.77 0.23
N ALA A 104 8.52 8.07 0.79
CA ALA A 104 8.30 6.99 1.75
C ALA A 104 8.53 7.48 3.19
N VAL A 105 8.02 6.72 4.14
CA VAL A 105 8.21 6.92 5.58
C VAL A 105 8.55 5.57 6.22
N THR A 106 9.42 5.54 7.22
CA THR A 106 9.61 4.32 8.02
C THR A 106 8.41 4.10 8.95
N LEU A 107 8.22 2.89 9.46
CA LEU A 107 7.20 2.64 10.49
C LEU A 107 7.42 3.51 11.75
N ASP A 108 8.67 3.66 12.18
CA ASP A 108 9.05 4.58 13.24
C ASP A 108 8.69 6.04 12.91
N GLY A 109 8.97 6.45 11.67
CA GLY A 109 8.59 7.77 11.16
C GLY A 109 7.08 7.98 11.19
N MET A 110 6.30 6.97 10.82
CA MET A 110 4.85 7.00 10.88
C MET A 110 4.35 7.15 12.32
N ALA A 111 4.90 6.38 13.27
CA ALA A 111 4.57 6.49 14.69
C ALA A 111 4.87 7.91 15.23
N LYS A 112 6.03 8.48 14.88
CA LYS A 112 6.42 9.85 15.23
C LYS A 112 5.48 10.90 14.64
N LEU A 113 5.12 10.78 13.36
CA LEU A 113 4.17 11.70 12.71
C LEU A 113 2.77 11.63 13.33
N CYS A 114 2.27 10.44 13.64
CA CYS A 114 1.00 10.26 14.35
C CYS A 114 1.03 10.90 15.74
N ALA A 115 2.12 10.73 16.49
CA ALA A 115 2.31 11.32 17.80
C ALA A 115 2.36 12.85 17.76
N GLN A 116 3.05 13.40 16.75
CA GLN A 116 3.07 14.83 16.47
C GLN A 116 1.67 15.35 16.14
N ALA A 117 0.92 14.67 15.28
CA ALA A 117 -0.46 15.03 14.93
C ALA A 117 -1.38 15.01 16.17
N ALA A 118 -1.16 14.06 17.08
CA ALA A 118 -1.91 13.93 18.32
C ALA A 118 -1.46 14.87 19.45
N GLY A 119 -0.32 15.57 19.28
CA GLY A 119 0.29 16.37 20.34
C GLY A 119 0.73 15.55 21.56
N ARG A 120 1.14 14.29 21.35
CA ARG A 120 1.51 13.34 22.42
C ARG A 120 2.93 12.82 22.24
N PRO A 121 3.62 12.43 23.34
CA PRO A 121 4.89 11.72 23.23
C PRO A 121 4.67 10.33 22.63
N VAL A 122 5.72 9.78 22.02
CA VAL A 122 5.75 8.40 21.53
C VAL A 122 6.96 7.67 22.10
N GLU A 123 6.71 6.48 22.60
CA GLU A 123 7.74 5.51 22.96
C GLU A 123 7.67 4.39 21.91
N ILE A 124 8.80 4.14 21.24
CA ILE A 124 8.91 3.09 20.23
C ILE A 124 9.74 1.98 20.85
N VAL A 125 9.15 0.78 20.94
CA VAL A 125 9.81 -0.43 21.45
C VAL A 125 9.96 -1.41 20.30
N HIS A 126 11.20 -1.69 19.94
CA HIS A 126 11.53 -2.75 18.99
C HIS A 126 11.63 -4.08 19.73
N TYR A 127 11.21 -5.17 19.08
CA TYR A 127 11.36 -6.52 19.62
C TYR A 127 11.99 -7.42 18.56
N GLU A 128 12.81 -8.36 19.01
CA GLU A 128 13.35 -9.42 18.18
C GLU A 128 12.39 -10.62 18.23
N PRO A 129 11.71 -11.01 17.14
CA PRO A 129 10.72 -12.09 17.15
C PRO A 129 11.30 -13.39 17.73
N LYS A 130 12.55 -13.72 17.35
CA LYS A 130 13.26 -14.91 17.86
C LYS A 130 13.47 -14.86 19.38
N ALA A 131 13.75 -13.68 19.93
CA ALA A 131 14.00 -13.53 21.36
C ALA A 131 12.73 -13.70 22.21
N VAL A 132 11.55 -13.47 21.62
CA VAL A 132 10.25 -13.61 22.28
C VAL A 132 9.48 -14.88 21.85
N GLY A 133 10.15 -15.82 21.17
CA GLY A 133 9.54 -17.09 20.75
C GLY A 133 8.50 -16.98 19.62
N VAL A 134 8.45 -15.83 18.93
CA VAL A 134 7.54 -15.59 17.81
C VAL A 134 8.26 -15.95 16.51
N ASP A 135 7.62 -16.83 15.73
CA ASP A 135 8.03 -17.10 14.34
C ASP A 135 8.02 -15.78 13.56
N ALA A 136 9.16 -15.40 12.97
CA ALA A 136 9.29 -14.16 12.20
C ALA A 136 8.25 -14.06 11.08
N LYS A 137 7.82 -15.18 10.49
CA LYS A 137 6.75 -15.22 9.48
C LYS A 137 5.36 -14.93 10.04
N LYS A 138 5.21 -14.97 11.36
CA LYS A 138 3.99 -14.65 12.11
C LYS A 138 4.14 -13.36 12.93
N ALA A 139 5.26 -12.64 12.77
CA ALA A 139 5.48 -11.37 13.45
C ALA A 139 4.41 -10.36 12.99
N PHE A 140 3.55 -9.98 13.94
CA PHE A 140 2.48 -9.00 13.78
C PHE A 140 2.98 -7.65 14.32
N PRO A 141 2.50 -6.47 13.84
CA PRO A 141 1.48 -6.21 12.80
C PRO A 141 2.03 -5.97 11.39
N PHE A 142 3.34 -5.85 11.22
CA PHE A 142 3.92 -5.32 9.99
C PHE A 142 4.70 -6.40 9.27
N TYR A 143 4.02 -7.12 8.37
CA TYR A 143 4.73 -7.81 7.30
C TYR A 143 5.56 -6.77 6.54
N PRO A 144 6.84 -7.04 6.22
CA PRO A 144 7.63 -6.11 5.43
C PRO A 144 6.98 -5.97 4.05
N ILE A 145 6.42 -4.78 3.79
CA ILE A 145 5.97 -4.38 2.47
C ILE A 145 6.76 -3.14 2.10
N SER A 146 7.91 -3.35 1.46
CA SER A 146 8.65 -2.26 0.82
C SER A 146 7.94 -1.91 -0.49
N ILE A 147 7.11 -0.87 -0.45
CA ILE A 147 6.50 -0.29 -1.66
C ILE A 147 7.30 0.96 -2.01
N LEU A 148 8.43 0.75 -2.66
CA LEU A 148 9.12 1.80 -3.38
C LEU A 148 8.92 1.49 -4.86
N SER A 149 8.36 2.43 -5.61
CA SER A 149 8.19 2.31 -7.06
C SER A 149 9.08 3.31 -7.75
N HIS A 150 9.70 2.91 -8.87
CA HIS A 150 10.40 3.82 -9.77
C HIS A 150 9.44 4.60 -10.68
N GLU A 151 8.27 4.04 -11.00
CA GLU A 151 7.42 4.54 -12.08
C GLU A 151 6.11 5.09 -11.52
N LEU A 152 6.08 6.39 -11.29
CA LEU A 152 4.84 7.17 -11.21
C LEU A 152 4.36 7.47 -12.63
N ILE A 153 3.07 7.76 -12.79
CA ILE A 153 2.58 8.28 -14.07
C ILE A 153 3.41 9.52 -14.43
N HIS A 154 4.03 9.50 -15.61
CA HIS A 154 4.95 10.55 -16.01
C HIS A 154 4.30 11.95 -15.94
N GLY A 155 4.95 12.86 -15.22
CA GLY A 155 4.47 14.22 -15.00
C GLY A 155 3.45 14.38 -13.87
N TRP A 156 3.21 13.35 -13.06
CA TRP A 156 2.44 13.46 -11.82
C TRP A 156 3.35 13.87 -10.64
N THR A 157 2.81 14.69 -9.73
CA THR A 157 3.47 15.02 -8.46
C THR A 157 2.44 15.12 -7.34
N SER A 158 2.88 14.82 -6.13
CA SER A 158 2.04 14.83 -4.93
C SER A 158 1.58 16.24 -4.58
N THR A 159 0.30 16.40 -4.25
CA THR A 159 -0.23 17.68 -3.77
C THR A 159 -0.43 17.70 -2.26
N THR A 160 -0.29 16.54 -1.61
CA THR A 160 -0.52 16.37 -0.18
C THR A 160 0.80 16.13 0.56
N LYS A 161 0.75 16.31 1.89
CA LYS A 161 1.91 16.07 2.76
C LYS A 161 1.42 15.27 3.94
N LEU A 162 1.95 14.06 4.09
CA LEU A 162 1.52 13.10 5.11
C LEU A 162 1.41 13.71 6.51
N ALA A 163 2.38 14.53 6.94
CA ALA A 163 2.36 15.19 8.25
C ALA A 163 1.18 16.16 8.43
N VAL A 164 0.80 16.89 7.38
CA VAL A 164 -0.35 17.80 7.40
C VAL A 164 -1.63 16.99 7.41
N ASP A 165 -1.74 16.00 6.52
CA ASP A 165 -2.95 15.22 6.41
C ASP A 165 -3.24 14.40 7.68
N LEU A 166 -2.20 13.88 8.35
CA LEU A 166 -2.36 13.16 9.61
C LEU A 166 -2.95 14.04 10.72
N LYS A 167 -2.61 15.33 10.75
CA LYS A 167 -3.21 16.27 11.67
C LYS A 167 -4.70 16.45 11.38
N ASP A 168 -5.06 16.74 10.13
CA ASP A 168 -6.45 16.91 9.70
C ASP A 168 -7.28 15.63 9.97
N ARG A 169 -6.69 14.45 9.72
CA ARG A 169 -7.30 13.15 10.00
C ARG A 169 -7.50 12.90 11.49
N PHE A 170 -6.54 13.31 12.32
CA PHE A 170 -6.66 13.18 13.77
C PHE A 170 -7.75 14.12 14.32
N GLU A 171 -7.83 15.35 13.84
CA GLU A 171 -8.90 16.29 14.18
C GLU A 171 -10.28 15.73 13.79
N GLU A 172 -10.41 15.18 12.58
CA GLU A 172 -11.63 14.50 12.15
C GLU A 172 -11.97 13.29 13.02
N TYR A 173 -10.98 12.46 13.36
CA TYR A 173 -11.13 11.31 14.25
C TYR A 173 -11.74 11.69 15.61
N LEU A 174 -11.27 12.80 16.20
CA LEU A 174 -11.84 13.36 17.43
C LEU A 174 -13.26 13.92 17.19
N ARG A 175 -13.47 14.63 16.08
CA ARG A 175 -14.75 15.27 15.75
C ARG A 175 -15.89 14.26 15.61
N ILE A 176 -15.61 13.12 14.98
CA ILE A 176 -16.60 12.04 14.80
C ILE A 176 -16.73 11.12 16.02
N GLY A 177 -15.98 11.39 17.10
CA GLY A 177 -16.08 10.68 18.37
C GLY A 177 -15.49 9.28 18.36
N ARG A 178 -14.65 8.94 17.38
CA ARG A 178 -14.03 7.61 17.28
C ARG A 178 -13.03 7.34 18.41
N ASP A 179 -12.53 8.38 19.05
CA ASP A 179 -11.72 8.28 20.27
C ASP A 179 -12.48 7.69 21.47
N LYS A 180 -13.82 7.74 21.44
CA LYS A 180 -14.70 7.25 22.51
C LYS A 180 -15.27 5.87 22.21
N GLU A 181 -15.09 5.37 20.99
CA GLU A 181 -15.49 4.01 20.64
C GLU A 181 -14.56 3.01 21.34
N GLU A 182 -15.14 1.96 21.92
CA GLU A 182 -14.35 0.89 22.48
C GLU A 182 -13.59 0.21 21.33
N SER A 183 -12.27 0.34 21.34
CA SER A 183 -11.44 -0.34 20.35
C SER A 183 -11.69 -1.84 20.47
N ASN A 184 -12.13 -2.50 19.39
CA ASN A 184 -12.27 -3.95 19.37
C ASN A 184 -10.88 -4.59 19.19
N TRP A 185 -9.98 -4.45 20.17
CA TRP A 185 -8.63 -5.04 20.15
C TRP A 185 -8.65 -6.55 20.47
N ARG A 186 -9.84 -7.14 20.71
CA ARG A 186 -10.02 -8.57 21.00
C ARG A 186 -9.48 -9.50 19.90
N TRP A 187 -9.37 -9.03 18.66
CA TRP A 187 -8.73 -9.82 17.60
C TRP A 187 -7.20 -9.80 17.70
N MET A 188 -6.59 -8.74 18.25
CA MET A 188 -5.14 -8.65 18.45
C MET A 188 -4.66 -9.59 19.56
N THR A 189 -5.41 -9.70 20.67
CA THR A 189 -5.06 -10.62 21.78
C THR A 189 -5.08 -12.08 21.43
N ARG A 190 -5.80 -12.47 20.38
CA ARG A 190 -5.80 -13.85 19.90
C ARG A 190 -4.44 -14.28 19.37
N TYR A 191 -3.62 -13.34 18.91
CA TYR A 191 -2.30 -13.58 18.33
C TYR A 191 -1.13 -13.13 19.22
N LEU A 192 -1.43 -12.40 20.31
CA LEU A 192 -0.44 -11.88 21.26
C LEU A 192 -0.48 -12.59 22.62
N LYS A 193 -0.99 -13.83 22.68
CA LYS A 193 -0.82 -14.64 23.90
C LYS A 193 0.66 -15.03 24.03
N PRO A 194 1.24 -14.95 25.25
CA PRO A 194 2.61 -15.41 25.50
C PRO A 194 2.78 -16.89 25.16
#